data_AF-A0A0M9DSJ6-F1
#
_entry.id   AF-A0A0M9DSJ6-F1
#
_cell.length_a   1.000
_cell.length_b   1.000
_cell.length_c   1.000
_cell.angle_alpha   90.00
_cell.angle_beta   90.00
_cell.angle_gamma   90.00
#
_symmetry.space_group_name_H-M   'P 1'
#
loop_
_entity.id
_entity.type
_entity.pdbx_description
1 polymer ?
#
loop_
_entity_poly.entity_id
_entity_poly.type
_entity_poly.pdbx_seq_one_letter_code
_entity_poly.pdbx_strand_id
1 'polypeptide(L)'
;MKIDKKFNTFTYKEYFFYIDNHKRFTDFNTLGLYRSILENSKLSIDEKVEVREYAHQFFKKPFDFLQVKDPYIFVEISTLGQTLTKADKDQIWRNLRNNQKKILADKKIKHRNFGDYSKHNCGDENCFYNGLMIKQGSFFAEGGMHFYTDKRNNFFYPKKEKSLQQKKDRKKTKTIIAKELDYE
;
A
#
# COMPACT_ATOMS: atom_id res chain seq x y z
N MET A 1 -6.04 20.64 24.01
CA MET A 1 -4.63 21.04 24.16
C MET A 1 -3.88 20.68 22.88
N LYS A 2 -2.68 21.21 22.66
CA LYS A 2 -1.77 20.76 21.60
C LYS A 2 -0.53 20.15 22.23
N ILE A 3 0.16 19.28 21.48
CA ILE A 3 1.39 18.64 21.94
C ILE A 3 2.59 19.54 21.64
N ASP A 4 2.56 20.25 20.51
CA ASP A 4 3.61 21.20 20.05
C ASP A 4 5.03 20.61 20.07
N LYS A 5 5.13 19.28 19.94
CA LYS A 5 6.38 18.51 19.92
C LYS A 5 6.28 17.39 18.90
N LYS A 6 7.35 17.18 18.12
CA LYS A 6 7.44 16.08 17.15
C LYS A 6 7.54 14.74 17.89
N PHE A 7 6.75 13.76 17.48
CA PHE A 7 6.67 12.47 18.18
C PHE A 7 7.99 11.70 18.17
N ASN A 8 8.81 11.84 17.11
CA ASN A 8 10.11 11.18 17.00
C ASN A 8 11.16 11.73 17.98
N THR A 9 10.83 12.78 18.73
CA THR A 9 11.68 13.34 19.80
C THR A 9 11.26 12.90 21.20
N PHE A 10 10.14 12.19 21.32
CA PHE A 10 9.64 11.68 22.60
C PHE A 10 10.64 10.72 23.24
N THR A 11 10.72 10.79 24.56
CA THR A 11 11.33 9.76 25.39
C THR A 11 10.39 8.56 25.48
N TYR A 12 10.93 7.41 25.92
CA TYR A 12 10.16 6.20 26.16
C TYR A 12 8.89 6.47 27.00
N LYS A 13 9.02 7.14 28.15
CA LYS A 13 7.89 7.47 29.04
C LYS A 13 6.87 8.43 28.42
N GLU A 14 7.34 9.38 27.61
CA GLU A 14 6.45 10.34 26.95
C GLU A 14 5.50 9.66 25.97
N TYR A 15 5.95 8.60 25.26
CA TYR A 15 5.06 7.85 24.39
C TYR A 15 3.82 7.33 25.14
N PHE A 16 4.00 6.65 26.28
CA PHE A 16 2.89 6.13 27.08
C PHE A 16 1.98 7.26 27.56
N PHE A 17 2.56 8.33 28.09
CA PHE A 17 1.80 9.50 28.55
C PHE A 17 0.91 10.09 27.46
N TYR A 18 1.45 10.31 26.25
CA TYR A 18 0.68 10.88 25.15
C TYR A 18 -0.33 9.89 24.56
N ILE A 19 -0.03 8.59 24.55
CA ILE A 19 -0.97 7.54 24.14
C ILE A 19 -2.17 7.51 25.09
N ASP A 20 -1.95 7.52 26.41
CA ASP A 20 -3.03 7.51 27.41
C ASP A 20 -3.92 8.75 27.30
N ASN A 21 -3.29 9.89 27.03
CA ASN A 21 -3.96 11.19 27.00
C ASN A 21 -4.34 11.65 25.60
N HIS A 22 -4.28 10.78 24.57
CA HIS A 22 -4.43 11.17 23.15
C HIS A 22 -5.68 12.01 22.87
N LYS A 23 -6.81 11.72 23.55
CA LYS A 23 -8.08 12.46 23.37
C LYS A 23 -8.01 13.93 23.80
N ARG A 24 -7.04 14.30 24.64
CA ARG A 24 -6.86 15.68 25.13
C ARG A 24 -6.13 16.56 24.11
N PHE A 25 -5.53 15.96 23.09
CA PHE A 25 -4.66 16.62 22.13
C PHE A 25 -5.32 16.69 20.75
N THR A 26 -5.53 17.91 20.25
CA THR A 26 -6.20 18.13 18.96
C THR A 26 -5.32 17.77 17.76
N ASP A 27 -4.01 17.81 17.95
CA ASP A 27 -2.96 17.53 16.97
C ASP A 27 -2.41 16.09 17.06
N PHE A 28 -3.04 15.22 17.87
CA PHE A 28 -2.60 13.83 17.98
C PHE A 28 -2.88 13.07 16.69
N ASN A 29 -1.82 12.63 16.01
CA ASN A 29 -1.91 11.88 14.76
C ASN A 29 -1.42 10.43 14.94
N THR A 30 -2.35 9.48 15.00
CA THR A 30 -2.03 8.06 15.14
C THR A 30 -1.07 7.52 14.07
N LEU A 31 -1.16 8.00 12.82
CA LEU A 31 -0.23 7.58 11.77
C LEU A 31 1.17 8.13 11.99
N GLY A 32 1.25 9.39 12.42
CA GLY A 32 2.50 10.03 12.80
C GLY A 32 3.16 9.33 13.98
N LEU A 33 2.36 8.81 14.93
CA LEU A 33 2.84 8.05 16.09
C LEU A 33 3.55 6.78 15.66
N TYR A 34 2.96 5.99 14.76
CA TYR A 34 3.61 4.77 14.30
C TYR A 34 4.90 5.06 13.53
N ARG A 35 4.90 6.03 12.61
CA ARG A 35 6.13 6.42 11.90
C ARG A 35 7.23 6.88 12.86
N SER A 36 6.86 7.64 13.89
CA SER A 36 7.84 8.16 14.83
C SER A 36 8.52 7.09 15.67
N ILE A 37 7.88 5.93 15.89
CA ILE A 37 8.53 4.79 16.58
C ILE A 37 9.75 4.31 15.79
N LEU A 38 9.65 4.25 14.45
CA LEU A 38 10.77 3.86 13.59
C LEU A 38 11.85 4.93 13.58
N GLU A 39 11.45 6.18 13.33
CA GLU A 39 12.35 7.33 13.18
C GLU A 39 13.09 7.73 14.46
N ASN A 40 12.58 7.36 15.64
CA ASN A 40 13.17 7.78 16.90
C ASN A 40 14.47 7.00 17.18
N SER A 41 15.59 7.72 17.16
CA SER A 41 16.93 7.18 17.42
C SER A 41 17.25 6.98 18.91
N LYS A 42 16.44 7.52 19.82
CA LYS A 42 16.65 7.40 21.27
C LYS A 42 16.11 6.10 21.87
N LEU A 43 15.20 5.43 21.15
CA LEU A 43 14.60 4.19 21.62
C LEU A 43 15.41 2.98 21.16
N SER A 44 15.64 2.04 22.06
CA SER A 44 16.12 0.70 21.72
C SER A 44 15.08 -0.07 20.91
N ILE A 45 15.48 -1.17 20.28
CA ILE A 45 14.54 -2.02 19.52
C ILE A 45 13.43 -2.55 20.44
N ASP A 46 13.79 -2.99 21.64
CA ASP A 46 12.84 -3.52 22.62
C ASP A 46 11.85 -2.44 23.09
N GLU A 47 12.35 -1.24 23.38
CA GLU A 47 11.51 -0.08 23.73
C GLU A 47 10.53 0.28 22.60
N LYS A 48 10.99 0.25 21.34
CA LYS A 48 10.12 0.49 20.18
C LYS A 48 9.03 -0.58 20.07
N VAL A 49 9.36 -1.84 20.34
CA VAL A 49 8.39 -2.95 20.34
C VAL A 49 7.35 -2.77 21.45
N GLU A 50 7.77 -2.40 22.65
CA GLU A 50 6.86 -2.15 23.78
C GLU A 50 5.92 -0.98 23.50
N VAL A 51 6.46 0.14 22.98
CA VAL A 51 5.64 1.30 22.58
C VAL A 51 4.64 0.91 21.49
N ARG A 52 5.04 0.08 20.51
CA ARG A 52 4.13 -0.43 19.48
C ARG A 52 3.00 -1.25 20.08
N GLU A 53 3.31 -2.22 20.94
CA GLU A 53 2.30 -3.07 21.58
C GLU A 53 1.34 -2.24 22.44
N TYR A 54 1.87 -1.26 23.17
CA TYR A 54 1.04 -0.33 23.93
C TYR A 54 0.11 0.47 23.04
N ALA A 55 0.63 1.04 21.94
CA ALA A 55 -0.17 1.78 20.97
C ALA A 55 -1.27 0.90 20.34
N HIS A 56 -1.01 -0.39 20.08
CA HIS A 56 -2.02 -1.31 19.55
C HIS A 56 -3.24 -1.45 20.45
N GLN A 57 -3.08 -1.38 21.78
CA GLN A 57 -4.22 -1.47 22.72
C GLN A 57 -5.29 -0.40 22.44
N PHE A 58 -4.86 0.78 21.96
CA PHE A 58 -5.76 1.91 21.68
C PHE A 58 -6.04 2.08 20.18
N PHE A 59 -5.05 1.80 19.34
CA PHE A 59 -5.01 2.26 17.95
C PHE A 59 -4.88 1.14 16.91
N LYS A 60 -5.19 -0.12 17.29
CA LYS A 60 -5.08 -1.25 16.37
C LYS A 60 -5.85 -1.05 15.05
N LYS A 61 -7.09 -0.55 15.12
CA LYS A 61 -7.91 -0.31 13.91
C LYS A 61 -7.29 0.74 12.97
N PRO A 62 -6.90 1.94 13.44
CA PRO A 62 -6.10 2.88 12.64
C PRO A 62 -4.82 2.26 12.08
N PHE A 63 -4.10 1.47 12.89
CA PHE A 63 -2.88 0.81 12.48
C PHE A 63 -3.10 -0.18 11.33
N ASP A 64 -4.12 -1.03 11.43
CA ASP A 64 -4.43 -2.00 10.38
C ASP A 64 -4.80 -1.32 9.06
N PHE A 65 -5.32 -0.08 9.11
CA PHE A 65 -5.58 0.73 7.93
C PHE A 65 -4.31 1.35 7.30
N LEU A 66 -3.16 1.38 8.00
CA LEU A 66 -1.88 1.75 7.37
C LEU A 66 -1.55 0.81 6.22
N GLN A 67 -1.95 -0.48 6.26
CA GLN A 67 -1.75 -1.40 5.12
C GLN A 67 -2.19 -0.78 3.80
N VAL A 68 -3.24 0.03 3.84
CA VAL A 68 -3.81 0.71 2.68
C VAL A 68 -3.12 2.05 2.43
N LYS A 69 -2.89 2.87 3.48
CA LYS A 69 -2.31 4.21 3.31
C LYS A 69 -0.79 4.24 3.09
N ASP A 70 -0.05 3.43 3.81
CA ASP A 70 1.41 3.41 3.85
C ASP A 70 1.85 1.97 4.17
N PRO A 71 1.94 1.12 3.14
CA PRO A 71 2.21 -0.29 3.32
C PRO A 71 3.64 -0.56 3.80
N TYR A 72 4.60 0.32 3.50
CA TYR A 72 5.99 0.15 3.91
C TYR A 72 6.14 0.34 5.42
N ILE A 73 5.63 1.45 5.96
CA ILE A 73 5.63 1.70 7.40
C ILE A 73 4.83 0.63 8.14
N PHE A 74 3.71 0.17 7.57
CA PHE A 74 2.95 -0.92 8.16
C PHE A 74 3.82 -2.18 8.32
N VAL A 75 4.54 -2.58 7.28
CA VAL A 75 5.40 -3.77 7.32
C VAL A 75 6.52 -3.58 8.33
N GLU A 76 7.25 -2.45 8.27
CA GLU A 76 8.37 -2.18 9.17
C GLU A 76 7.96 -2.18 10.65
N ILE A 77 6.83 -1.57 10.99
CA ILE A 77 6.30 -1.63 12.36
C ILE A 77 5.85 -3.04 12.73
N SER A 78 5.15 -3.73 11.83
CA SER A 78 4.61 -5.08 12.10
C SER A 78 5.73 -6.10 12.36
N THR A 79 6.89 -5.91 11.74
CA THR A 79 8.03 -6.82 11.85
C THR A 79 9.19 -6.25 12.65
N LEU A 80 8.95 -5.16 13.38
CA LEU A 80 9.93 -4.53 14.23
C LEU A 80 10.53 -5.55 15.22
N GLY A 81 11.85 -5.60 15.29
CA GLY A 81 12.62 -6.54 16.13
C GLY A 81 12.76 -7.96 15.57
N GLN A 82 12.28 -8.23 14.35
CA GLN A 82 12.37 -9.55 13.74
C GLN A 82 13.45 -9.62 12.65
N THR A 83 14.22 -10.71 12.65
CA THR A 83 15.11 -11.05 11.54
C THR A 83 14.33 -11.83 10.50
N LEU A 84 14.07 -11.22 9.34
CA LEU A 84 13.26 -11.83 8.27
C LEU A 84 14.13 -12.38 7.15
N THR A 85 13.83 -13.61 6.72
CA THR A 85 14.36 -14.14 5.46
C THR A 85 13.65 -13.49 4.26
N LYS A 86 14.20 -13.69 3.06
CA LYS A 86 13.54 -13.24 1.82
C LYS A 86 12.15 -13.88 1.66
N ALA A 87 12.01 -15.17 1.99
CA ALA A 87 10.74 -15.88 1.91
C ALA A 87 9.68 -15.28 2.85
N ASP A 88 10.09 -14.89 4.06
CA ASP A 88 9.19 -14.23 5.02
C ASP A 88 8.71 -12.89 4.49
N LYS A 89 9.62 -12.06 3.97
CA LYS A 89 9.27 -10.77 3.36
C LYS A 89 8.28 -10.95 2.22
N ASP A 90 8.52 -11.91 1.33
CA ASP A 90 7.62 -12.20 0.20
C ASP A 90 6.23 -12.67 0.68
N GLN A 91 6.17 -13.46 1.75
CA GLN A 91 4.90 -13.88 2.35
C GLN A 91 4.16 -12.71 3.00
N ILE A 92 4.86 -11.84 3.74
CA ILE A 92 4.28 -10.65 4.36
C ILE A 92 3.66 -9.74 3.30
N TRP A 93 4.39 -9.46 2.22
CA TRP A 93 3.87 -8.64 1.12
C TRP A 93 2.68 -9.29 0.40
N ARG A 94 2.65 -10.62 0.26
CA ARG A 94 1.47 -11.34 -0.25
C ARG A 94 0.26 -11.20 0.67
N ASN A 95 0.47 -11.38 1.98
CA ASN A 95 -0.59 -11.23 2.98
C ASN A 95 -1.12 -9.80 3.03
N LEU A 96 -0.23 -8.80 2.97
CA LEU A 96 -0.57 -7.39 2.91
C LEU A 96 -1.47 -7.07 1.72
N ARG A 97 -1.13 -7.53 0.51
CA ARG A 97 -1.98 -7.33 -0.67
C ARG A 97 -3.37 -7.97 -0.51
N ASN A 98 -3.44 -9.16 0.08
CA ASN A 98 -4.73 -9.81 0.36
C ASN A 98 -5.56 -9.03 1.38
N ASN A 99 -4.93 -8.49 2.42
CA ASN A 99 -5.59 -7.69 3.44
C ASN A 99 -6.05 -6.34 2.90
N GLN A 100 -5.22 -5.65 2.11
CA GLN A 100 -5.61 -4.43 1.39
C GLN A 100 -6.89 -4.66 0.59
N LYS A 101 -6.96 -5.75 -0.19
CA LYS A 101 -8.16 -6.11 -0.95
C LYS A 101 -9.39 -6.28 -0.05
N LYS A 102 -9.24 -6.99 1.07
CA LYS A 102 -10.33 -7.19 2.04
C LYS A 102 -10.80 -5.86 2.66
N ILE A 103 -9.87 -5.02 3.10
CA ILE A 103 -10.15 -3.71 3.71
C ILE A 103 -10.89 -2.80 2.72
N LEU A 104 -10.45 -2.75 1.46
CA LEU A 104 -11.10 -1.93 0.44
C LEU A 104 -12.52 -2.43 0.12
N ALA A 105 -12.70 -3.75 0.03
CA ALA A 105 -14.01 -4.35 -0.21
C ALA A 105 -14.99 -4.07 0.95
N ASP A 106 -14.54 -4.28 2.19
CA ASP A 106 -15.31 -4.02 3.41
C ASP A 106 -15.73 -2.55 3.51
N LYS A 107 -14.78 -1.63 3.28
CA LYS A 107 -15.05 -0.18 3.29
C LYS A 107 -15.71 0.34 2.01
N LYS A 108 -16.01 -0.51 1.03
CA LYS A 108 -16.58 -0.16 -0.29
C LYS A 108 -15.78 0.92 -1.04
N ILE A 109 -14.46 0.98 -0.82
CA ILE A 109 -13.57 1.94 -1.49
C ILE A 109 -13.18 1.38 -2.85
N LYS A 110 -13.48 2.14 -3.91
CA LYS A 110 -13.26 1.71 -5.30
C LYS A 110 -11.96 2.24 -5.92
N HIS A 111 -11.51 3.43 -5.51
CA HIS A 111 -10.25 4.00 -6.00
C HIS A 111 -9.07 3.36 -5.27
N ARG A 112 -7.89 3.36 -5.89
CA ARG A 112 -6.66 2.76 -5.33
C ARG A 112 -5.50 3.74 -5.22
N ASN A 113 -5.82 5.00 -5.51
CA ASN A 113 -4.90 6.12 -5.44
C ASN A 113 -5.10 6.80 -4.08
N PHE A 114 -4.36 6.36 -3.06
CA PHE A 114 -4.35 6.98 -1.74
C PHE A 114 -3.01 6.74 -1.06
N GLY A 115 -2.61 7.67 -0.19
CA GLY A 115 -1.38 7.57 0.57
C GLY A 115 -0.15 7.45 -0.34
N ASP A 116 0.71 6.46 -0.10
CA ASP A 116 1.93 6.27 -0.89
C ASP A 116 1.67 5.98 -2.36
N TYR A 117 0.58 5.28 -2.67
CA TYR A 117 0.19 5.02 -4.07
C TYR A 117 -0.23 6.27 -4.83
N SER A 118 -0.43 7.39 -4.13
CA SER A 118 -0.82 8.68 -4.72
C SER A 118 0.30 9.70 -4.83
N LYS A 119 1.53 9.31 -4.51
CA LYS A 119 2.69 10.20 -4.52
C LYS A 119 3.83 9.59 -5.33
N HIS A 120 4.68 10.44 -5.87
CA HIS A 120 5.96 9.99 -6.39
C HIS A 120 6.86 9.64 -5.22
N ASN A 121 7.43 8.44 -5.26
CA ASN A 121 8.43 8.01 -4.31
C ASN A 121 9.30 6.95 -4.99
N CYS A 122 10.26 7.40 -5.79
CA CYS A 122 11.12 6.52 -6.59
C CYS A 122 12.30 5.91 -5.79
N GLY A 123 12.40 6.24 -4.49
CA GLY A 123 13.45 5.75 -3.61
C GLY A 123 14.78 6.50 -3.73
N ASP A 124 14.92 7.45 -4.67
CA ASP A 124 16.04 8.40 -4.71
C ASP A 124 15.73 9.60 -3.82
N GLU A 125 16.51 9.80 -2.75
CA GLU A 125 16.35 10.90 -1.80
C GLU A 125 16.45 12.28 -2.46
N ASN A 126 17.18 12.40 -3.56
CA ASN A 126 17.40 13.65 -4.29
C ASN A 126 16.41 13.88 -5.44
N CYS A 127 15.41 13.02 -5.62
CA CYS A 127 14.41 13.21 -6.66
C CYS A 127 13.49 14.39 -6.36
N PHE A 128 13.53 15.42 -7.23
CA PHE A 128 12.70 16.63 -7.13
C PHE A 128 11.20 16.36 -7.23
N TYR A 129 10.79 15.20 -7.73
CA TYR A 129 9.39 14.83 -7.83
C TYR A 129 8.87 14.15 -6.56
N ASN A 130 9.72 13.75 -5.60
CA ASN A 130 9.27 13.06 -4.40
C ASN A 130 8.19 13.85 -3.64
N GLY A 131 7.10 13.17 -3.31
CA GLY A 131 5.93 13.78 -2.67
C GLY A 131 4.94 14.46 -3.61
N LEU A 132 5.27 14.61 -4.91
CA LEU A 132 4.34 15.11 -5.92
C LEU A 132 3.14 14.17 -6.03
N MET A 133 1.93 14.73 -6.00
CA MET A 133 0.71 13.94 -6.14
C MET A 133 0.58 13.42 -7.57
N ILE A 134 0.47 12.10 -7.73
CA ILE A 134 0.41 11.45 -9.04
C ILE A 134 -0.99 10.94 -9.35
N LYS A 135 -1.40 11.08 -10.61
CA LYS A 135 -2.56 10.37 -11.17
C LYS A 135 -2.18 8.92 -11.49
N GLN A 136 -2.93 7.97 -10.92
CA GLN A 136 -2.74 6.55 -11.19
C GLN A 136 -2.68 6.24 -12.70
N GLY A 137 -1.65 5.50 -13.12
CA GLY A 137 -1.41 5.13 -14.53
C GLY A 137 -0.72 6.20 -15.38
N SER A 138 -0.30 7.32 -14.79
CA SER A 138 0.57 8.30 -15.48
C SER A 138 2.02 7.85 -15.50
N PHE A 139 2.84 8.52 -16.33
CA PHE A 139 4.26 8.21 -16.50
C PHE A 139 5.08 8.31 -15.19
N PHE A 140 4.73 9.26 -14.31
CA PHE A 140 5.44 9.47 -13.04
C PHE A 140 5.10 8.44 -11.96
N ALA A 141 4.14 7.53 -12.22
CA ALA A 141 3.70 6.53 -11.25
C ALA A 141 4.76 5.43 -11.09
N GLU A 142 5.53 5.50 -10.01
CA GLU A 142 6.53 4.52 -9.61
C GLU A 142 5.94 3.19 -9.12
N GLY A 143 4.65 3.20 -8.75
CA GLY A 143 3.96 2.02 -8.26
C GLY A 143 2.45 2.19 -8.21
N GLY A 144 1.74 1.07 -8.12
CA GLY A 144 0.29 1.04 -8.04
C GLY A 144 -0.23 -0.18 -7.29
N MET A 145 -1.33 -0.01 -6.56
CA MET A 145 -2.00 -1.14 -5.92
C MET A 145 -2.79 -1.95 -6.96
N HIS A 146 -2.31 -3.16 -7.24
CA HIS A 146 -2.90 -4.10 -8.17
C HIS A 146 -3.19 -5.44 -7.46
N PHE A 147 -4.29 -6.08 -7.84
CA PHE A 147 -4.71 -7.37 -7.32
C PHE A 147 -4.77 -8.41 -8.43
N TYR A 148 -4.55 -9.69 -8.10
CA TYR A 148 -4.60 -10.77 -9.09
C TYR A 148 -5.98 -10.89 -9.79
N THR A 149 -7.05 -10.48 -9.10
CA THR A 149 -8.42 -10.45 -9.64
C THR A 149 -8.71 -9.26 -10.53
N ASP A 150 -7.78 -8.31 -10.63
CA ASP A 150 -7.91 -7.28 -11.63
C ASP A 150 -7.94 -7.99 -12.97
N LYS A 151 -9.05 -7.84 -13.71
CA LYS A 151 -9.05 -8.15 -15.14
C LYS A 151 -7.76 -7.54 -15.68
N ARG A 152 -6.92 -8.32 -16.37
CA ARG A 152 -5.72 -7.82 -17.07
C ARG A 152 -6.15 -6.65 -17.96
N ASN A 153 -6.13 -5.46 -17.39
CA ASN A 153 -6.12 -4.13 -17.97
C ASN A 153 -4.65 -3.70 -17.90
N ASN A 154 -3.71 -4.55 -18.30
CA ASN A 154 -3.21 -4.58 -19.67
C ASN A 154 -2.60 -3.22 -20.08
N PHE A 155 -1.48 -2.87 -19.43
CA PHE A 155 -0.63 -1.78 -19.89
C PHE A 155 0.29 -2.20 -21.06
N PHE A 156 0.52 -3.51 -21.28
CA PHE A 156 1.45 -3.95 -22.34
C PHE A 156 0.98 -5.12 -23.23
N TYR A 157 -0.04 -5.89 -22.88
CA TYR A 157 -0.38 -7.14 -23.58
C TYR A 157 -1.81 -7.33 -24.16
N PRO A 158 -2.82 -6.41 -24.09
CA PRO A 158 -4.18 -6.70 -24.58
C PRO A 158 -4.29 -6.63 -26.10
N LYS A 159 -3.61 -5.64 -26.70
CA LYS A 159 -3.91 -5.19 -28.06
C LYS A 159 -3.43 -6.24 -29.06
N LYS A 160 -2.27 -6.83 -28.81
CA LYS A 160 -1.69 -7.87 -29.66
C LYS A 160 -2.53 -9.14 -29.60
N GLU A 161 -2.91 -9.60 -28.40
CA GLU A 161 -3.76 -10.80 -28.25
C GLU A 161 -5.18 -10.58 -28.80
N LYS A 162 -5.83 -9.44 -28.53
CA LYS A 162 -7.13 -9.11 -29.12
C LYS A 162 -7.07 -9.01 -30.64
N SER A 163 -6.02 -8.39 -31.19
CA SER A 163 -5.81 -8.31 -32.64
C SER A 163 -5.58 -9.69 -33.26
N LEU A 164 -4.79 -10.55 -32.61
CA LEU A 164 -4.56 -11.93 -33.04
C LEU A 164 -5.86 -12.73 -33.02
N GLN A 165 -6.67 -12.58 -31.96
CA GLN A 165 -7.97 -13.25 -31.87
C GLN A 165 -8.93 -12.77 -32.97
N GLN A 166 -9.05 -11.46 -33.19
CA GLN A 166 -9.87 -10.90 -34.27
C GLN A 166 -9.40 -11.36 -35.66
N LYS A 167 -8.09 -11.50 -35.89
CA LYS A 167 -7.56 -12.05 -37.16
C LYS A 167 -7.92 -13.53 -37.32
N LYS A 168 -7.87 -14.33 -36.24
CA LYS A 168 -8.30 -15.74 -36.26
C LYS A 168 -9.79 -15.86 -36.53
N ASP A 169 -10.61 -15.07 -35.84
CA ASP A 169 -12.06 -15.08 -36.00
C ASP A 169 -12.45 -14.71 -37.44
N ARG A 170 -11.86 -13.64 -38.01
CA ARG A 170 -12.08 -13.25 -39.41
C ARG A 170 -11.69 -14.35 -40.41
N LYS A 171 -10.58 -15.05 -40.18
CA LYS A 171 -10.18 -16.18 -41.03
C LYS A 171 -11.19 -17.31 -40.93
N LYS A 172 -11.64 -17.65 -39.72
CA LYS A 172 -12.62 -18.70 -39.48
C LYS A 172 -13.97 -18.38 -40.15
N THR A 173 -14.44 -17.13 -40.04
CA THR A 173 -15.66 -16.68 -40.73
C THR A 173 -15.53 -16.77 -42.24
N LYS A 174 -14.39 -16.35 -42.82
CA LYS A 174 -14.14 -16.51 -44.26
C LYS A 174 -14.17 -17.98 -44.70
N THR A 175 -13.58 -18.88 -43.91
CA THR A 175 -13.58 -20.32 -44.21
C THR A 175 -14.99 -20.92 -44.13
N ILE A 176 -15.82 -20.46 -43.19
CA ILE A 176 -17.22 -20.89 -43.07
C ILE A 176 -18.02 -20.42 -44.28
N ILE A 177 -17.93 -19.13 -44.63
CA ILE A 177 -18.63 -18.55 -45.79
C ILE A 177 -18.19 -19.23 -47.11
N ALA A 178 -16.89 -19.47 -47.29
CA ALA A 178 -16.39 -20.16 -48.49
C ALA A 178 -16.94 -21.58 -48.59
N LYS A 179 -16.98 -22.33 -47.47
CA LYS A 179 -17.60 -23.65 -47.45
C LYS A 179 -19.08 -23.58 -47.77
N GLU A 180 -19.82 -22.61 -47.23
CA GLU A 180 -21.26 -22.47 -47.49
C GLU A 180 -21.56 -22.10 -48.95
N LEU A 181 -20.69 -21.32 -49.61
CA LEU A 181 -20.81 -20.96 -51.02
C LEU A 181 -20.35 -22.06 -51.99
N ASP A 182 -19.44 -22.94 -51.59
CA ASP A 182 -18.98 -24.09 -52.40
C ASP A 182 -19.99 -25.27 -52.39
N TYR A 183 -21.10 -25.17 -51.63
CA TYR A 183 -22.20 -26.14 -51.59
C TYR A 183 -23.44 -25.73 -52.43
N GLU A 184 -23.33 -24.67 -53.25
CA GLU A 184 -24.25 -24.36 -54.36
C GLU A 184 -23.65 -24.78 -55.70
#